data_AF-A0A849IP15-F1
#
_entry.id   AF-A0A849IP15-F1
#
_cell.length_a   1.000
_cell.length_b   1.000
_cell.length_c   1.000
_cell.angle_alpha   90.00
_cell.angle_beta   90.00
_cell.angle_gamma   90.00
#
_symmetry.space_group_name_H-M   'P 1'
#
loop_
_entity.id
_entity.type
_entity.pdbx_description
1 polymer ?
#
loop_
_entity_poly.entity_id
_entity_poly.type
_entity_poly.pdbx_seq_one_letter_code
_entity_poly.pdbx_strand_id
1 'polypeptide(L)'
;MEGRIVWLASFLKSGNTWLRLLLANLCSDEECPVSINAITLQQDDIVNRFSFEEQALLDSSLLLQHEIDELIPAIVEGIAARASSDIYIKIHDA
;
A
#
# COMPACT_ATOMS: atom_id res chain seq x y z
N MET A 1 -2.86 4.31 19.04
CA MET A 1 -3.82 4.76 18.01
C MET A 1 -3.86 3.63 17.01
N GLU A 2 -5.02 3.08 16.69
CA GLU A 2 -5.12 1.99 15.70
C GLU A 2 -4.85 2.57 14.30
N GLY A 3 -3.94 1.94 13.55
CA GLY A 3 -3.63 2.34 12.18
C GLY A 3 -4.78 2.03 11.22
N ARG A 4 -5.02 2.89 10.24
CA ARG A 4 -6.04 2.68 9.19
C ARG A 4 -5.39 2.39 7.86
N ILE A 5 -6.08 1.65 7.01
CA ILE A 5 -5.71 1.53 5.60
C ILE A 5 -6.40 2.64 4.81
N VAL A 6 -5.61 3.44 4.10
CA VAL A 6 -6.05 4.54 3.25
C VAL A 6 -5.75 4.20 1.80
N TRP A 7 -6.81 3.97 1.02
CA TRP A 7 -6.71 3.68 -0.41
C TRP A 7 -6.56 4.95 -1.23
N LEU A 8 -5.44 5.08 -1.94
CA LEU A 8 -5.16 6.17 -2.86
C LEU A 8 -5.54 5.75 -4.28
N ALA A 9 -6.82 5.92 -4.61
CA ALA A 9 -7.36 5.66 -5.94
C ALA A 9 -7.12 6.85 -6.87
N SER A 10 -6.44 6.64 -8.00
CA SER A 10 -6.31 7.68 -9.03
C SER A 10 -6.52 7.12 -10.44
N PHE A 11 -7.39 7.80 -11.20
CA PHE A 11 -7.78 7.44 -12.57
C PHE A 11 -6.64 7.57 -13.62
N LEU A 12 -5.63 8.41 -13.35
CA LEU A 12 -4.42 8.51 -14.17
C LEU A 12 -3.23 7.89 -13.44
N LYS A 13 -2.45 7.04 -14.11
CA LYS A 13 -1.33 6.30 -13.51
C LYS A 13 -0.33 7.16 -12.72
N SER A 14 -0.18 8.45 -13.07
CA SER A 14 0.73 9.41 -12.42
C SER A 14 0.09 10.27 -11.32
N GLY A 15 -1.24 10.29 -11.17
CA GLY A 15 -1.94 11.14 -10.20
C GLY A 15 -1.56 10.82 -8.75
N ASN A 16 -1.36 9.55 -8.46
CA ASN A 16 -0.89 9.09 -7.16
C ASN A 16 0.53 9.56 -6.80
N THR A 17 1.42 9.89 -7.75
CA THR A 17 2.79 10.31 -7.42
C THR A 17 2.80 11.65 -6.68
N TRP A 18 2.05 12.65 -7.18
CA TRP A 18 2.00 13.98 -6.57
C TRP A 18 1.28 13.97 -5.21
N LEU A 19 0.19 13.21 -5.10
CA LEU A 19 -0.50 13.05 -3.83
C LEU A 19 0.37 12.32 -2.80
N ARG A 20 1.08 11.26 -3.20
CA ARG A 20 2.02 10.56 -2.32
C ARG A 20 3.15 11.46 -1.87
N LEU A 21 3.70 12.29 -2.76
CA LEU A 21 4.75 13.25 -2.40
C LEU A 21 4.23 14.30 -1.40
N LEU A 22 3.02 14.81 -1.59
CA LEU A 22 2.38 15.72 -0.64
C LEU A 22 2.19 15.06 0.72
N LEU A 23 1.60 13.86 0.76
CA LEU A 23 1.38 13.11 2.00
C LEU A 23 2.70 12.79 2.72
N ALA A 24 3.74 12.39 1.98
CA ALA A 24 5.04 12.10 2.57
C ALA A 24 5.67 13.32 3.24
N ASN A 25 5.50 14.52 2.67
CA ASN A 25 5.97 15.76 3.30
C ASN A 25 5.09 16.20 4.48
N LEU A 26 3.77 15.97 4.42
CA LEU A 26 2.86 16.32 5.52
C LEU A 26 3.00 15.40 6.73
N CYS A 27 3.37 14.14 6.50
CA CYS A 27 3.56 13.14 7.55
C CYS A 27 5.02 13.04 8.03
N SER A 28 5.96 13.74 7.39
CA SER A 28 7.36 13.77 7.79
C SER A 28 7.61 14.91 8.78
N ASP A 29 8.36 14.63 9.84
CA ASP A 29 8.88 15.65 10.76
C ASP A 29 10.24 16.24 10.29
N GLU A 30 10.72 15.86 9.10
CA GLU A 30 11.98 16.36 8.56
C GLU A 30 11.86 17.80 8.04
N GLU A 31 12.90 18.61 8.29
CA GLU A 31 12.97 20.00 7.80
C GLU A 31 13.23 20.09 6.29
N CYS A 32 13.75 19.02 5.69
CA CYS A 32 14.04 18.96 4.26
C CYS A 32 12.89 18.31 3.48
N PRO A 33 12.55 18.82 2.28
CA PRO A 33 11.52 18.21 1.46
C PRO A 33 11.87 16.76 1.08
N VAL A 34 10.88 15.87 1.14
CA VAL A 34 11.01 14.48 0.71
C VAL A 34 11.36 14.43 -0.77
N SER A 35 12.39 13.67 -1.13
CA SER A 35 12.77 13.43 -2.52
C SER A 35 11.70 12.61 -3.24
N ILE A 36 11.36 13.01 -4.47
CA ILE A 36 10.41 12.28 -5.32
C ILE A 36 10.84 10.83 -5.59
N ASN A 37 12.15 10.54 -5.54
CA ASN A 37 12.71 9.20 -5.74
C ASN A 37 12.84 8.40 -4.43
N ALA A 38 12.49 9.01 -3.29
CA ALA A 38 12.56 8.39 -1.97
C ALA A 38 11.24 8.60 -1.20
N ILE A 39 10.11 8.57 -1.92
CA ILE A 39 8.79 8.62 -1.31
C ILE A 39 8.55 7.30 -0.58
N THR A 40 8.72 7.32 0.74
CA THR A 40 8.38 6.19 1.60
C THR A 40 7.14 6.56 2.40
N LEU A 41 5.98 6.14 1.90
CA LEU A 41 4.78 6.03 2.71
C LEU A 41 4.72 4.60 3.22
N GLN A 42 4.38 4.40 4.49
CA GLN A 42 4.39 3.05 5.07
C GLN A 42 3.55 2.09 4.22
N GLN A 43 4.21 1.02 3.74
CA GLN A 43 3.60 -0.11 3.02
C GLN A 43 2.76 0.30 1.80
N ASP A 44 3.32 1.13 0.93
CA ASP A 44 2.68 1.63 -0.29
C ASP A 44 2.44 0.58 -1.40
N ASP A 45 3.05 -0.59 -1.25
CA ASP A 45 3.15 -1.65 -2.26
C ASP A 45 2.57 -3.01 -1.79
N ILE A 46 1.65 -3.01 -0.82
CA ILE A 46 1.01 -4.22 -0.25
C ILE A 46 0.34 -5.12 -1.30
N VAL A 47 -0.17 -4.53 -2.39
CA VAL A 47 -0.93 -5.25 -3.41
C VAL A 47 -0.06 -5.54 -4.64
N ASN A 48 1.22 -5.84 -4.42
CA ASN A 48 2.08 -6.42 -5.43
C ASN A 48 2.31 -7.91 -5.16
N ARG A 49 2.74 -8.64 -6.20
CA ARG A 49 2.95 -10.10 -6.11
C ARG A 49 3.88 -10.50 -4.96
N PHE A 50 4.99 -9.79 -4.79
CA PHE A 50 5.98 -10.12 -3.77
C PHE A 50 5.40 -9.99 -2.36
N SER A 51 4.69 -8.90 -2.09
CA SER A 51 4.03 -8.68 -0.81
C SER A 51 2.92 -9.70 -0.58
N PHE A 52 2.12 -10.03 -1.59
CA PHE A 52 1.12 -11.10 -1.50
C PHE A 52 1.76 -12.42 -1.07
N GLU A 53 2.80 -12.88 -1.77
CA GLU A 53 3.45 -14.18 -1.50
C GLU A 53 4.08 -14.20 -0.09
N GLU A 54 4.68 -13.08 0.36
CA GLU A 54 5.22 -12.93 1.71
C GLU A 54 4.13 -13.02 2.79
N GLN A 55 2.98 -12.37 2.59
CA GLN A 55 1.90 -12.37 3.57
C GLN A 55 1.10 -13.69 3.57
N ALA A 56 0.86 -14.27 2.39
CA ALA A 56 0.10 -15.51 2.23
C ALA A 56 0.92 -16.76 2.52
N LEU A 57 2.26 -16.68 2.42
CA LEU A 57 3.18 -17.83 2.45
C LEU A 57 2.85 -18.87 1.36
N LEU A 58 2.35 -18.40 0.22
CA LEU A 58 1.96 -19.19 -0.94
C LEU A 58 2.66 -18.65 -2.18
N ASP A 59 3.03 -19.54 -3.09
CA ASP A 59 3.45 -19.16 -4.44
C ASP A 59 2.21 -18.77 -5.24
N SER A 60 2.13 -17.51 -5.68
CA SER A 60 0.95 -16.99 -6.36
C SER A 60 0.76 -17.62 -7.75
N SER A 61 1.77 -18.30 -8.31
CA SER A 61 1.65 -19.04 -9.57
C SER A 61 0.86 -20.34 -9.47
N LEU A 62 0.61 -20.81 -8.24
CA LEU A 62 -0.19 -22.00 -7.95
C LEU A 62 -1.68 -21.67 -7.78
N LEU A 63 -2.05 -20.39 -7.84
CA LEU A 63 -3.40 -19.91 -7.61
C LEU A 63 -4.00 -19.35 -8.91
N LEU A 64 -5.30 -19.54 -9.07
CA LEU A 64 -6.12 -18.84 -10.05
C LEU A 64 -6.37 -17.40 -9.58
N GLN A 65 -6.62 -16.49 -10.54
CA GLN A 65 -6.83 -15.07 -10.22
C GLN A 65 -7.94 -14.86 -9.18
N HIS A 66 -9.07 -15.58 -9.28
CA HIS A 66 -10.16 -15.44 -8.32
C HIS A 66 -9.79 -15.90 -6.90
N GLU A 67 -8.91 -16.90 -6.77
CA GLU A 67 -8.41 -17.36 -5.46
C GLU A 67 -7.51 -16.30 -4.83
N ILE A 68 -6.71 -15.59 -5.65
CA ILE A 68 -5.94 -14.42 -5.20
C ILE A 68 -6.90 -13.31 -4.73
N ASP A 69 -7.93 -13.01 -5.52
CA ASP A 69 -8.90 -11.95 -5.21
C ASP A 69 -9.67 -12.25 -3.91
N GLU A 70 -9.95 -13.53 -3.62
CA GLU A 70 -10.57 -13.97 -2.35
C GLU A 70 -9.63 -13.86 -1.14
N LEU A 71 -8.32 -14.02 -1.34
CA LEU A 71 -7.32 -13.95 -0.27
C LEU A 71 -6.91 -12.53 0.10
N ILE A 72 -6.92 -11.60 -0.86
CA ILE A 72 -6.50 -10.20 -0.63
C ILE A 72 -7.22 -9.55 0.57
N PRO A 73 -8.56 -9.65 0.74
CA PRO A 73 -9.24 -9.08 1.90
C PRO A 73 -8.68 -9.55 3.24
N ALA A 74 -8.44 -10.86 3.41
CA ALA A 74 -7.90 -11.41 4.64
C ALA A 74 -6.45 -10.95 4.90
N ILE A 75 -5.64 -10.81 3.85
CA ILE A 75 -4.28 -10.27 3.95
C ILE A 75 -4.32 -8.81 4.42
N VAL A 76 -5.17 -7.99 3.79
CA VAL A 76 -5.36 -6.58 4.12
C VAL A 76 -5.84 -6.40 5.56
N GLU A 77 -6.80 -7.21 6.02
CA GLU A 77 -7.26 -7.22 7.42
C GLU A 77 -6.13 -7.59 8.39
N GLY A 78 -5.34 -8.62 8.06
CA GLY A 78 -4.19 -9.04 8.85
C GLY A 78 -3.10 -7.98 8.94
N ILE A 79 -2.91 -7.19 7.88
CA ILE A 79 -2.01 -6.03 7.89
C ILE A 79 -2.57 -4.90 8.76
N ALA A 80 -3.84 -4.54 8.57
CA ALA A 80 -4.50 -3.49 9.35
C ALA A 80 -4.43 -3.77 10.86
N ALA A 81 -4.67 -5.03 11.25
CA ALA A 81 -4.61 -5.46 12.65
C ALA A 81 -3.23 -5.30 13.31
N ARG A 82 -2.14 -5.25 12.51
CA ARG A 82 -0.76 -5.09 12.99
C ARG A 82 -0.23 -3.67 12.81
N ALA A 83 -1.01 -2.78 12.19
CA ALA A 83 -0.57 -1.44 11.84
C ALA A 83 -0.49 -0.54 13.08
N SER A 84 0.69 0.00 13.35
CA SER A 84 0.91 1.00 14.40
C SER A 84 0.56 2.44 13.97
N SER A 85 0.30 2.63 12.68
CA SER A 85 0.08 3.94 12.03
C SER A 85 -0.68 3.74 10.73
N ASP A 86 -1.17 4.84 10.15
CA ASP A 86 -1.92 4.79 8.89
C ASP A 86 -1.03 4.29 7.74
N ILE A 87 -1.59 3.37 6.94
CA ILE A 87 -0.96 2.74 5.77
C ILE A 87 -1.62 3.29 4.52
N TYR A 88 -0.82 3.80 3.58
CA TYR A 88 -1.32 4.43 2.35
C TYR A 88 -1.05 3.54 1.15
N ILE A 89 -2.09 2.88 0.62
CA ILE A 89 -1.95 1.93 -0.48
C ILE A 89 -2.35 2.59 -1.79
N LYS A 90 -1.46 2.55 -2.77
CA LYS A 90 -1.74 3.03 -4.13
C LYS A 90 -2.53 1.97 -4.90
N ILE A 91 -3.70 2.33 -5.42
CA ILE A 91 -4.45 1.48 -6.35
C ILE A 91 -4.72 2.22 -7.66
N HIS A 92 -4.79 1.44 -8.74
CA HIS A 92 -5.06 1.93 -10.09
C HIS A 92 -6.49 1.61 -10.54
N ASP A 93 -6.99 0.46 -10.11
CA ASP A 93 -8.34 0.00 -10.38
C ASP A 93 -9.13 0.15 -9.08
N ALA A 94 -10.09 1.08 -9.07
CA ALA A 94 -11.00 1.36 -7.97
C ALA A 94 -12.44 1.37 -8.50
#